data_AF-A0A0D2QW41-F1
#
_entry.id   AF-A0A0D2QW41-F1
#
_cell.length_a   1.000
_cell.length_b   1.000
_cell.length_c   1.000
_cell.angle_alpha   90.00
_cell.angle_beta   90.00
_cell.angle_gamma   90.00
#
_symmetry.space_group_name_H-M   'P 1'
#
loop_
_entity.id
_entity.type
_entity.pdbx_description
1 polymer ?
#
loop_
_entity_poly.entity_id
_entity_poly.type
_entity_poly.pdbx_seq_one_letter_code
_entity_poly.pdbx_strand_id
1 'polypeptide(L)'
;MASSKFQAFYNHPAGPKTIHFWAPTFKWALNIANVVDISTKPAETVSYPQQAALACSGLIWAKYSTVITPKNWNLFSVSIVTLATASYQISRKFQYELIHKSSAGEEC
;
A
#
# COMPACT_ATOMS: atom_id res chain seq x y z
N MET A 1 18.47 -32.33 -12.07
CA MET A 1 17.86 -31.50 -13.13
C MET A 1 17.39 -30.20 -12.50
N ALA A 2 18.03 -29.08 -12.84
CA ALA A 2 17.69 -27.77 -12.29
C ALA A 2 16.30 -27.34 -12.81
N SER A 3 15.27 -27.50 -11.99
CA SER A 3 13.96 -26.91 -12.26
C SER A 3 14.15 -25.40 -12.24
N SER A 4 14.17 -24.78 -13.42
CA SER A 4 14.33 -23.35 -13.59
C SER A 4 13.36 -22.63 -12.65
N LYS A 5 13.84 -21.61 -11.91
CA LYS A 5 13.01 -20.82 -10.98
C LYS A 5 11.71 -20.31 -11.65
N PHE A 6 11.74 -20.16 -12.98
CA PHE A 6 10.57 -19.90 -13.83
C PHE A 6 9.52 -21.01 -13.82
N GLN A 7 9.92 -22.29 -13.89
CA GLN A 7 9.01 -23.44 -13.85
C GLN A 7 8.40 -23.62 -12.45
N ALA A 8 9.16 -23.32 -11.39
CA ALA A 8 8.67 -23.28 -10.02
C ALA A 8 7.67 -22.13 -9.78
N PHE A 9 7.89 -20.96 -10.39
CA PHE A 9 6.95 -19.84 -10.37
C PHE A 9 5.67 -20.11 -11.19
N TYR A 10 5.81 -20.79 -12.34
CA TYR A 10 4.71 -21.09 -13.26
C TYR A 10 3.77 -22.20 -12.74
N ASN A 11 4.31 -23.19 -12.02
CA ASN A 11 3.54 -24.28 -11.43
C ASN A 11 3.11 -24.02 -9.97
N HIS A 12 3.39 -22.84 -9.42
CA HIS A 12 2.96 -22.50 -8.06
C HIS A 12 1.42 -22.49 -7.98
N PRO A 13 0.79 -23.05 -6.92
CA PRO A 13 -0.68 -23.08 -6.78
C PRO A 13 -1.33 -21.69 -6.68
N ALA A 14 -0.54 -20.63 -6.50
CA ALA A 14 -0.93 -19.22 -6.63
C ALA A 14 -0.19 -18.51 -7.79
N GLY A 15 0.18 -19.24 -8.83
CA GLY A 15 0.91 -18.76 -10.01
C GLY A 15 0.00 -18.09 -11.05
N PRO A 16 0.58 -17.62 -12.17
CA PRO A 16 -0.10 -16.81 -13.19
C PRO A 16 -1.28 -17.49 -13.91
N LYS A 17 -1.45 -18.81 -13.71
CA LYS A 17 -2.61 -19.59 -14.18
C LYS A 17 -3.87 -19.41 -13.32
N THR A 18 -3.79 -18.70 -12.19
CA THR A 18 -4.89 -18.61 -11.22
C THR A 18 -5.36 -17.18 -11.03
N ILE A 19 -6.67 -17.01 -10.73
CA ILE A 19 -7.28 -15.71 -10.38
C ILE A 19 -6.55 -15.03 -9.21
N HIS A 20 -5.91 -15.81 -8.34
CA HIS A 20 -5.15 -15.35 -7.18
C HIS A 20 -3.90 -14.53 -7.53
N PHE A 21 -3.43 -14.60 -8.78
CA PHE A 21 -2.35 -13.74 -9.29
C PHE A 21 -2.89 -12.49 -9.98
N TRP A 22 -3.91 -12.63 -10.84
CA TRP A 22 -4.47 -11.52 -11.60
C TRP A 22 -5.28 -10.54 -10.74
N ALA A 23 -6.09 -11.02 -9.79
CA ALA A 23 -6.90 -10.15 -8.95
C ALA A 23 -6.05 -9.19 -8.08
N PRO A 24 -4.97 -9.63 -7.40
CA PRO A 24 -4.06 -8.71 -6.73
C PRO A 24 -3.30 -7.81 -7.71
N THR A 25 -2.97 -8.31 -8.91
CA THR A 25 -2.29 -7.52 -9.94
C THR A 25 -3.15 -6.34 -10.41
N PHE A 26 -4.46 -6.52 -10.57
CA PHE A 26 -5.36 -5.38 -10.82
C PHE A 26 -5.45 -4.43 -9.61
N LYS A 27 -5.37 -4.96 -8.40
CA LYS A 27 -5.38 -4.17 -7.17
C LYS A 27 -4.15 -3.25 -7.04
N TRP A 28 -3.05 -3.52 -7.77
CA TRP A 28 -1.91 -2.60 -7.86
C TRP A 28 -2.25 -1.26 -8.53
N ALA A 29 -3.29 -1.19 -9.35
CA ALA A 29 -3.75 0.10 -9.91
C ALA A 29 -4.11 1.09 -8.79
N LEU A 30 -4.69 0.63 -7.67
CA LEU A 30 -4.98 1.47 -6.52
C LEU A 30 -3.72 2.00 -5.84
N ASN A 31 -2.67 1.18 -5.75
CA ASN A 31 -1.40 1.63 -5.20
C ASN A 31 -0.70 2.64 -6.11
N ILE A 32 -0.76 2.42 -7.43
CA ILE A 32 -0.25 3.39 -8.40
C ILE A 32 -1.01 4.71 -8.27
N ALA A 33 -2.34 4.67 -8.19
CA ALA A 33 -3.15 5.87 -7.97
C ALA A 33 -2.78 6.59 -6.66
N ASN A 34 -2.56 5.85 -5.56
CA ASN A 34 -2.09 6.43 -4.29
C ASN A 34 -0.72 7.10 -4.42
N VAL A 35 0.20 6.53 -5.19
CA VAL A 35 1.52 7.14 -5.45
C VAL A 35 1.37 8.41 -6.29
N VAL A 36 0.54 8.39 -7.32
CA VAL A 36 0.26 9.60 -8.12
C VAL A 36 -0.38 10.68 -7.25
N ASP A 37 -1.34 10.34 -6.40
CA ASP A 37 -1.99 11.27 -5.47
C ASP A 37 -0.98 11.88 -4.48
N ILE A 38 0.05 11.13 -4.08
CA ILE A 38 1.13 11.68 -3.25
C ILE A 38 1.86 12.82 -3.98
N SER A 39 2.10 12.70 -5.28
CA SER A 39 2.82 13.70 -6.07
C SER A 39 1.95 14.87 -6.54
N THR A 40 0.66 14.64 -6.80
CA THR A 40 -0.21 15.65 -7.44
C THR A 40 -1.09 16.41 -6.46
N LYS A 41 -1.51 15.80 -5.34
CA LYS A 41 -2.43 16.46 -4.39
C LYS A 41 -1.68 17.23 -3.30
N PRO A 42 -2.11 18.46 -2.96
CA PRO A 42 -1.60 19.21 -1.83
C PRO A 42 -2.02 18.57 -0.50
N ALA A 43 -1.15 18.69 0.51
CA ALA A 43 -1.28 17.99 1.80
C ALA A 43 -2.54 18.39 2.60
N GLU A 44 -3.07 19.58 2.37
CA GLU A 44 -4.31 20.09 2.98
C GLU A 44 -5.55 19.26 2.64
N THR A 45 -5.60 18.70 1.43
CA THR A 45 -6.76 17.92 0.93
C THR A 45 -6.77 16.47 1.40
N VAL A 46 -5.69 16.02 2.05
CA VAL A 46 -5.54 14.62 2.48
C VAL A 46 -6.41 14.36 3.72
N SER A 47 -7.27 13.35 3.68
CA SER A 47 -8.16 13.01 4.80
C SER A 47 -7.48 12.05 5.79
N TYR A 48 -7.27 12.48 7.04
CA TYR A 48 -6.70 11.66 8.11
C TYR A 48 -7.45 10.34 8.36
N PRO A 49 -8.77 10.31 8.57
CA PRO A 49 -9.49 9.06 8.84
C PRO A 49 -9.42 8.08 7.66
N GLN A 50 -9.42 8.59 6.43
CA GLN A 50 -9.28 7.75 5.23
C GLN A 50 -7.90 7.10 5.16
N GLN A 51 -6.84 7.88 5.32
CA GLN A 51 -5.48 7.34 5.29
C GLN A 51 -5.20 6.40 6.47
N ALA A 52 -5.75 6.71 7.65
CA ALA A 52 -5.65 5.82 8.81
C ALA A 52 -6.36 4.49 8.55
N ALA A 53 -7.56 4.51 7.96
CA ALA A 53 -8.27 3.29 7.58
C ALA A 53 -7.50 2.47 6.53
N LEU A 54 -6.87 3.13 5.55
CA LEU A 54 -6.02 2.45 4.56
C LEU A 54 -4.78 1.82 5.19
N ALA A 55 -4.12 2.50 6.15
CA ALA A 55 -3.01 1.94 6.89
C ALA A 55 -3.44 0.72 7.73
N CYS A 56 -4.51 0.84 8.51
CA CYS A 56 -5.04 -0.26 9.32
C CYS A 56 -5.44 -1.46 8.46
N SER A 57 -6.14 -1.23 7.35
CA SER A 57 -6.52 -2.30 6.43
C SER A 57 -5.29 -2.97 5.80
N GLY A 58 -4.26 -2.20 5.39
CA GLY A 58 -2.99 -2.73 4.90
C GLY A 58 -2.31 -3.68 5.90
N LEU A 59 -2.29 -3.33 7.18
CA LEU A 59 -1.73 -4.19 8.24
C LEU A 59 -2.52 -5.49 8.43
N ILE A 60 -3.86 -5.39 8.49
CA ILE A 60 -4.74 -6.55 8.66
C ILE A 60 -4.56 -7.51 7.48
N TRP A 61 -4.61 -6.99 6.25
CA TRP A 61 -4.46 -7.80 5.04
C TRP A 61 -3.05 -8.36 4.86
N ALA A 62 -2.01 -7.64 5.31
CA ALA A 62 -0.65 -8.16 5.35
C ALA A 62 -0.56 -9.42 6.25
N LYS A 63 -1.16 -9.39 7.46
CA LYS A 63 -1.24 -10.58 8.34
C LYS A 63 -2.04 -11.71 7.70
N TYR A 64 -3.22 -11.44 7.15
CA TYR A 64 -4.05 -12.48 6.56
C TYR A 64 -3.40 -13.15 5.34
N SER A 65 -2.65 -12.40 4.52
CA SER A 65 -1.97 -12.94 3.34
C SER A 65 -0.86 -13.96 3.64
N THR A 66 -0.30 -13.96 4.85
CA THR A 66 0.74 -14.91 5.28
C THR A 66 0.21 -16.11 6.05
N VAL A 67 -1.00 -16.00 6.61
CA VAL A 67 -1.69 -17.07 7.36
C VAL A 67 -2.49 -17.98 6.41
N ILE A 68 -3.05 -17.46 5.33
CA ILE A 68 -3.81 -18.26 4.36
C ILE A 68 -2.84 -19.16 3.57
N THR A 69 -3.13 -20.46 3.53
CA THR A 69 -2.35 -21.47 2.79
C THR A 69 -3.09 -21.86 1.51
N PRO A 70 -2.45 -21.82 0.32
CA PRO A 70 -1.06 -21.47 0.04
C PRO A 70 -0.79 -19.95 0.12
N LYS A 71 0.41 -19.57 0.59
CA LYS A 71 0.79 -18.17 0.83
C LYS A 71 0.75 -17.34 -0.46
N ASN A 72 -0.02 -16.25 -0.47
CA ASN A 72 -0.12 -15.34 -1.61
C ASN A 72 0.77 -14.11 -1.43
N TRP A 73 1.99 -14.20 -1.94
CA TRP A 73 3.00 -13.13 -1.85
C TRP A 73 2.61 -11.84 -2.58
N ASN A 74 1.77 -11.91 -3.63
CA ASN A 74 1.31 -10.70 -4.33
C ASN A 74 0.33 -9.91 -3.46
N LEU A 75 -0.60 -10.61 -2.79
CA LEU A 75 -1.52 -9.99 -1.84
C LEU A 75 -0.79 -9.39 -0.62
N PHE A 76 0.29 -10.01 -0.18
CA PHE A 76 1.16 -9.43 0.85
C PHE A 76 1.81 -8.13 0.37
N SER A 77 2.43 -8.15 -0.81
CA SER A 77 3.13 -7.00 -1.37
C SER A 77 2.22 -5.78 -1.57
N VAL A 78 1.04 -5.99 -2.18
CA VAL A 78 0.06 -4.90 -2.38
C VAL A 78 -0.37 -4.28 -1.04
N SER A 79 -0.55 -5.09 0.01
CA SER A 79 -1.00 -4.62 1.33
C SER A 79 0.08 -3.82 2.07
N ILE A 80 1.35 -4.24 1.97
CA ILE A 80 2.48 -3.49 2.53
C ILE A 80 2.66 -2.15 1.81
N VAL A 81 2.49 -2.12 0.49
CA VAL A 81 2.60 -0.87 -0.28
C VAL A 81 1.46 0.08 0.04
N THR A 82 0.23 -0.44 0.21
CA THR A 82 -0.91 0.37 0.68
C THR A 82 -0.64 0.96 2.06
N LEU A 83 -0.12 0.16 3.00
CA LEU A 83 0.28 0.64 4.31
C LEU A 83 1.35 1.74 4.23
N ALA A 84 2.40 1.52 3.44
CA ALA A 84 3.51 2.47 3.30
C ALA A 84 3.05 3.81 2.70
N THR A 85 2.29 3.76 1.61
CA THR A 85 1.75 4.96 0.95
C THR A 85 0.76 5.71 1.82
N ALA A 86 -0.12 5.00 2.55
CA ALA A 86 -1.05 5.63 3.49
C ALA A 86 -0.32 6.32 4.65
N SER A 87 0.68 5.64 5.22
CA SER A 87 1.52 6.20 6.30
C SER A 87 2.28 7.43 5.84
N TYR A 88 2.85 7.40 4.63
CA TYR A 88 3.53 8.55 4.03
C TYR A 88 2.59 9.75 3.86
N GLN A 89 1.35 9.52 3.43
CA GLN A 89 0.34 10.58 3.28
C GLN A 89 -0.09 11.20 4.62
N ILE A 90 -0.07 10.44 5.72
CA ILE A 90 -0.31 10.98 7.06
C ILE A 90 0.88 11.83 7.49
N SER A 91 2.11 11.33 7.30
CA SER A 91 3.34 12.05 7.67
C SER A 91 3.46 13.39 6.95
N ARG A 92 3.19 13.45 5.64
CA ARG A 92 3.24 14.73 4.88
C ARG A 92 2.21 15.74 5.39
N LYS A 93 1.01 15.31 5.76
CA LYS A 93 -0.03 16.20 6.29
C LYS A 93 0.35 16.71 7.68
N PHE A 94 0.88 15.83 8.52
CA PHE A 94 1.36 16.21 9.85
C PHE A 94 2.46 17.28 9.78
N GLN A 95 3.43 17.12 8.87
CA GLN A 95 4.49 18.12 8.64
C GLN A 95 3.91 19.46 8.15
N TYR A 96 2.94 19.43 7.24
CA TYR A 96 2.28 20.63 6.74
C TYR A 96 1.57 21.41 7.86
N GLU A 97 0.81 20.72 8.72
CA GLU A 97 0.12 21.33 9.87
C GLU A 97 1.10 21.92 10.89
N LEU A 98 2.24 21.25 11.15
CA LEU A 98 3.27 21.78 12.04
C LEU A 98 3.87 23.08 11.51
N ILE A 99 4.20 23.14 10.22
CA ILE A 99 4.76 24.34 9.58
C ILE A 99 3.74 25.49 9.65
N HIS A 100 2.48 25.25 9.26
CA HIS A 100 1.44 26.29 9.27
C HIS A 100 1.11 26.79 10.68
N LYS A 101 1.11 25.89 11.67
CA LYS A 101 0.89 26.27 13.06
C LYS A 101 2.08 27.06 13.65
N SER A 102 3.30 26.79 13.21
CA SER A 102 4.49 27.56 13.61
C SER A 102 4.46 28.98 13.05
N SER A 103 4.02 29.17 11.80
CA SER A 103 3.88 30.50 11.18
C SER A 103 2.84 31.37 11.90
N ALA A 104 1.74 30.78 12.36
CA ALA A 104 0.72 31.51 13.12
C ALA A 104 1.15 31.90 14.55
N GLY A 105 2.21 31.26 15.08
CA GLY A 105 2.74 31.57 16.41
C GLY A 105 3.78 32.69 16.44
N GLU A 106 4.34 33.06 15.27
CA GLU A 106 5.40 34.06 15.15
C GLU A 106 4.86 35.47 14.80
N GLU A 107 3.55 35.59 14.54
CA GLU A 107 2.85 36.87 14.31
C GLU A 107 2.19 37.45 15.58
N CYS A 108 2.51 36.97 16.78
CA CYS A 108 2.00 37.49 18.06
C CYS A 108 3.07 38.24 18.87
#